data_AF-A0A3P1BZF1-F1
#
_entry.id   AF-A0A3P1BZF1-F1
#
_cell.length_a   1.000
_cell.length_b   1.000
_cell.length_c   1.000
_cell.angle_alpha   90.00
_cell.angle_beta   90.00
_cell.angle_gamma   90.00
#
_symmetry.space_group_name_H-M   'P 1'
#
loop_
_entity.id
_entity.type
_entity.pdbx_description
1 polymer ?
#
loop_
_entity_poly.entity_id
_entity_poly.type
_entity_poly.pdbx_seq_one_letter_code
_entity_poly.pdbx_strand_id
1 'polypeptide(L)'
;MELSKDELVVIRQRLDATDGGIKKAAELGGVSEPFAHNVLKGKDCDKKKIDAFLDGLAKLEEEESMLTKLIKRKIKRPVKSQHSLTV
;
A
#
# COMPACT_ATOMS: atom_id res chain seq x y z
N MET A 1 -22.74 -10.32 4.04
CA MET A 1 -21.55 -10.78 3.31
C MET A 1 -20.42 -10.69 4.33
N GLU A 2 -19.98 -11.82 4.86
CA GLU A 2 -18.93 -11.87 5.90
C GLU A 2 -17.58 -12.03 5.20
N LEU A 3 -16.57 -11.25 5.59
CA LEU A 3 -15.22 -11.41 5.07
C LEU A 3 -14.64 -12.73 5.60
N SER A 4 -14.14 -13.57 4.69
CA SER A 4 -13.48 -14.81 5.09
C SER A 4 -12.19 -14.51 5.84
N LYS A 5 -11.80 -15.38 6.77
CA LYS A 5 -10.56 -15.23 7.55
C LYS A 5 -9.33 -15.09 6.65
N ASP A 6 -9.34 -15.74 5.49
CA ASP A 6 -8.30 -15.62 4.46
C ASP A 6 -8.16 -14.19 3.94
N GLU A 7 -9.27 -13.56 3.56
CA GLU A 7 -9.29 -12.17 3.08
C GLU A 7 -8.73 -11.20 4.13
N LEU A 8 -9.10 -11.40 5.41
CA LEU A 8 -8.58 -10.57 6.51
C LEU A 8 -7.06 -10.71 6.68
N VAL A 9 -6.53 -11.92 6.50
CA VAL A 9 -5.08 -12.20 6.56
C VAL A 9 -4.37 -11.56 5.37
N VAL A 10 -4.95 -11.62 4.18
CA VAL A 10 -4.41 -10.96 2.98
C VAL A 10 -4.38 -9.44 3.15
N ILE A 11 -5.49 -8.84 3.58
CA ILE A 11 -5.58 -7.39 3.82
C ILE A 11 -4.51 -6.95 4.85
N ARG A 12 -4.35 -7.72 5.93
CA ARG A 12 -3.35 -7.42 6.96
C ARG A 12 -1.92 -7.51 6.45
N GLN A 13 -1.60 -8.50 5.61
CA GLN A 13 -0.28 -8.60 4.98
C GLN A 13 0.00 -7.42 4.04
N ARG A 14 -1.00 -7.00 3.26
CA ARG A 14 -0.88 -5.85 2.35
C ARG A 14 -0.66 -4.56 3.13
N LEU A 15 -1.37 -4.38 4.24
CA LEU A 15 -1.17 -3.27 5.16
C LEU A 15 0.24 -3.26 5.77
N ASP A 16 0.75 -4.43 6.18
CA ASP A 16 2.11 -4.58 6.72
C ASP A 16 3.19 -4.30 5.67
N ALA A 17 2.89 -4.56 4.39
CA ALA A 17 3.75 -4.26 3.25
C ALA A 17 3.76 -2.78 2.83
N THR A 18 2.89 -1.95 3.41
CA THR A 18 2.81 -0.50 3.13
C THR A 18 3.21 0.31 4.35
N ASP A 19 4.03 1.36 4.17
CA ASP A 19 4.52 2.18 5.29
C ASP A 19 3.40 2.98 5.98
N GLY A 20 2.37 3.37 5.21
CA GLY A 20 1.21 4.12 5.72
C GLY A 20 0.24 3.31 6.58
N GLY A 21 0.28 1.98 6.51
CA GLY A 21 -0.55 1.07 7.29
C GLY A 21 -2.06 1.35 7.23
N ILE A 22 -2.78 0.89 8.25
CA ILE A 22 -4.26 0.89 8.27
C ILE A 22 -4.86 2.29 8.24
N LYS A 23 -4.16 3.25 8.85
CA LYS A 23 -4.59 4.64 8.94
C LYS A 23 -4.59 5.29 7.57
N LYS A 24 -3.51 5.11 6.80
CA LYS A 24 -3.39 5.72 5.48
C LYS A 24 -4.33 5.10 4.46
N ALA A 25 -4.49 3.77 4.51
CA ALA A 25 -5.50 3.07 3.70
C ALA A 25 -6.93 3.56 4.00
N ALA A 26 -7.26 3.77 5.29
CA ALA A 26 -8.55 4.31 5.69
C ALA A 26 -8.77 5.76 5.19
N GLU A 27 -7.75 6.61 5.33
CA GLU A 27 -7.76 8.00 4.87
C GLU A 27 -7.98 8.10 3.35
N LEU A 28 -7.27 7.28 2.57
CA LEU A 28 -7.41 7.20 1.11
C LEU A 28 -8.77 6.65 0.66
N GLY A 29 -9.35 5.74 1.44
CA GLY A 29 -10.67 5.19 1.23
C GLY A 29 -11.82 6.09 1.72
N GLY A 30 -11.52 7.22 2.36
CA GLY A 30 -12.55 8.11 2.93
C GLY A 30 -13.32 7.48 4.09
N VAL A 31 -12.72 6.52 4.79
CA VAL A 31 -13.31 5.86 5.96
C VAL A 31 -12.52 6.18 7.22
N SER A 32 -13.14 6.03 8.38
CA SER A 32 -12.47 6.27 9.66
C SER A 32 -11.55 5.09 10.03
N GLU A 33 -10.41 5.38 10.64
CA GLU A 33 -9.50 4.37 11.21
C GLU A 33 -10.19 3.30 12.11
N PRO A 34 -11.09 3.67 13.05
CA PRO A 34 -11.81 2.66 13.85
C PRO A 34 -12.69 1.73 13.01
N PHE A 35 -13.21 2.22 11.87
CA PHE A 35 -13.97 1.39 10.95
C PHE A 35 -13.05 0.35 10.28
N ALA A 36 -11.87 0.77 9.79
CA ALA A 36 -10.89 -0.16 9.22
C ALA A 36 -10.46 -1.24 10.21
N HIS A 37 -10.29 -0.88 11.50
CA HIS A 37 -10.03 -1.86 12.56
C HIS A 37 -11.19 -2.86 12.77
N ASN A 38 -12.44 -2.43 12.63
CA ASN A 38 -13.60 -3.33 12.71
C ASN A 38 -13.69 -4.27 11.51
N VAL A 39 -13.34 -3.78 10.32
CA VAL A 39 -13.24 -4.60 9.11
C VAL A 39 -12.21 -5.71 9.32
N LEU A 40 -11.02 -5.39 9.84
CA LEU A 40 -9.99 -6.39 10.17
C LEU A 40 -10.41 -7.38 11.27
N LYS A 41 -11.34 -6.98 12.14
CA LYS A 41 -11.93 -7.86 13.17
C LYS A 41 -13.09 -8.69 12.65
N GLY A 42 -13.49 -8.52 11.38
CA GLY A 42 -14.69 -9.15 10.81
C GLY A 42 -15.99 -8.73 11.50
N LYS A 43 -16.00 -7.59 12.20
CA LYS A 43 -17.16 -7.10 12.96
C LYS A 43 -18.05 -6.15 12.17
N ASP A 44 -17.54 -5.57 11.08
CA ASP A 44 -18.27 -4.61 10.27
C ASP A 44 -18.87 -5.28 9.02
N CYS A 45 -20.15 -5.01 8.74
CA CYS A 45 -20.92 -5.63 7.66
C CYS A 45 -21.29 -4.64 6.55
N ASP A 46 -20.84 -3.39 6.63
CA ASP A 46 -21.18 -2.37 5.65
C ASP A 46 -20.30 -2.51 4.40
N LYS A 47 -20.84 -3.22 3.40
CA LYS A 47 -20.14 -3.53 2.16
C LYS A 47 -19.59 -2.28 1.45
N LYS A 48 -20.31 -1.15 1.48
CA LYS A 48 -19.86 0.08 0.80
C LYS A 48 -18.61 0.64 1.44
N LYS A 49 -18.56 0.64 2.77
CA LYS A 49 -17.39 1.12 3.50
C LYS A 49 -16.22 0.13 3.45
N ILE A 50 -16.50 -1.18 3.42
CA ILE A 50 -15.47 -2.20 3.18
C ILE A 50 -14.84 -2.01 1.80
N ASP A 51 -15.65 -1.82 0.77
CA ASP A 51 -15.18 -1.58 -0.61
C ASP A 51 -14.33 -0.30 -0.68
N ALA A 52 -14.80 0.78 -0.04
CA ALA A 52 -14.05 2.02 0.06
C ALA A 52 -12.71 1.86 0.79
N PHE A 53 -12.66 1.06 1.86
CA PHE A 53 -11.42 0.74 2.56
C PHE A 53 -10.44 -0.06 1.68
N LEU A 54 -10.94 -1.06 0.94
CA LEU A 54 -10.13 -1.86 0.02
C LEU A 54 -9.60 -1.02 -1.16
N ASP A 55 -10.42 -0.10 -1.68
CA ASP A 55 -10.01 0.88 -2.69
C ASP A 55 -8.89 1.79 -2.17
N GLY A 56 -9.00 2.27 -0.92
CA GLY A 56 -7.97 3.05 -0.25
C GLY A 56 -6.66 2.28 -0.07
N LEU A 57 -6.73 0.99 0.27
CA LEU A 57 -5.56 0.11 0.37
C LEU A 57 -4.88 -0.10 -0.99
N ALA A 58 -5.66 -0.35 -2.04
CA ALA A 58 -5.11 -0.51 -3.40
C ALA A 58 -4.39 0.77 -3.86
N LYS A 59 -4.98 1.95 -3.61
CA LYS A 59 -4.34 3.24 -3.89
C LYS A 59 -3.02 3.41 -3.14
N LEU A 60 -2.98 3.03 -1.86
CA LEU A 60 -1.75 3.09 -1.05
C LEU A 60 -0.65 2.21 -1.65
N GLU A 61 -0.98 0.98 -2.04
CA GLU A 61 -0.05 0.05 -2.68
C GLU A 61 0.46 0.60 -4.03
N GLU A 62 -0.40 1.24 -4.82
CA GLU A 62 -0.01 1.88 -6.08
C GLU A 62 0.96 3.05 -5.86
N GLU A 63 0.69 3.93 -4.88
CA GLU A 63 1.58 5.05 -4.54
C GLU A 63 2.96 4.57 -4.08
N GLU A 64 3.01 3.58 -3.19
CA GLU A 64 4.25 2.97 -2.69
C GLU A 64 5.04 2.26 -3.81
N SER A 65 4.33 1.59 -4.72
CA SER A 65 4.91 0.96 -5.91
C SER A 65 5.52 1.99 -6.87
N MET A 66 4.84 3.12 -7.08
CA MET A 66 5.37 4.24 -7.87
C MET A 66 6.59 4.87 -7.22
N LEU A 67 6.56 5.12 -5.91
CA LEU A 67 7.69 5.63 -5.12
C LEU A 67 8.92 4.73 -5.28
N THR A 68 8.74 3.42 -5.11
CA THR A 68 9.82 2.43 -5.24
C THR A 68 10.42 2.41 -6.64
N LYS A 69 9.60 2.51 -7.69
CA LYS A 69 10.05 2.60 -9.09
C LYS A 69 10.81 3.89 -9.38
N LEU A 70 10.37 5.02 -8.80
CA LEU A 70 11.02 6.32 -8.96
C LEU A 70 12.42 6.32 -8.32
N ILE A 71 12.56 5.75 -7.13
CA ILE A 71 13.84 5.63 -6.42
C ILE A 71 14.82 4.77 -7.22
N LYS A 72 14.39 3.61 -7.75
CA LYS A 72 15.26 2.74 -8.57
C LYS A 72 15.75 3.40 -9.86
N ARG A 73 14.96 4.29 -10.48
CA ARG A 73 15.40 5.05 -11.67
C ARG A 73 16.44 6.13 -11.34
N LYS A 74 16.39 6.75 -10.16
CA LYS A 74 17.29 7.85 -9.80
C LYS A 74 18.72 7.39 -9.47
N ILE A 75 18.90 6.12 -9.09
CA ILE A 75 20.20 5.54 -8.70
C ILE A 75 20.96 4.97 -9.92
N LYS A 76 20.28 4.75 -11.06
CA LYS A 76 20.90 4.28 -12.30
C LYS A 76 21.49 5.45 -13.12
N ARG A 77 22.30 6.31 -12.48
CA ARG A 77 23.23 7.14 -13.26
C ARG A 77 24.41 6.25 -13.67
N PRO A 78 24.72 6.12 -14.97
CA PRO A 78 25.99 5.53 -15.35
C PRO A 78 27.07 6.47 -14.83
N VAL A 79 27.86 6.01 -13.86
CA VAL A 79 29.16 6.62 -13.61
C VAL A 79 29.93 6.44 -14.91
N LYS A 80 30.05 7.51 -15.71
CA LYS A 80 31.04 7.59 -16.79
C LYS A 80 32.39 7.41 -16.10
N SER A 81 32.86 6.17 -16.06
CA SER A 81 34.23 5.83 -15.73
C SER A 81 35.06 6.37 -16.91
N GLN A 82 35.49 7.61 -16.78
CA GLN A 82 36.35 8.28 -17.73
C GLN A 82 37.78 7.74 -17.49
N HIS A 83 38.02 6.49 -17.89
CA HIS A 83 39.37 6.01 -18.14
C HIS A 83 39.88 6.74 -19.38
N SER A 84 40.48 7.91 -19.18
CA SER A 84 41.34 8.51 -20.19
C SER A 84 42.73 7.87 -20.04
N LEU A 85 42.85 6.68 -20.62
CA LEU A 85 44.10 6.00 -20.87
C LEU A 85 44.61 6.51 -22.21
N THR A 86 45.48 7.53 -22.25
CA THR A 86 46.35 7.77 -23.41
C THR A 86 47.57 8.62 -23.06
N VAL A 87 48.72 7.93 -23.10
CA VAL A 87 50.13 8.35 -23.31
C VAL A 87 50.79 9.39 -22.41
#